data_AF-A0A0F9KIR4-F1
#
_entry.id   AF-A0A0F9KIR4-F1
#
_cell.length_a   1.000
_cell.length_b   1.000
_cell.length_c   1.000
_cell.angle_alpha   90.00
_cell.angle_beta   90.00
_cell.angle_gamma   90.00
#
_symmetry.space_group_name_H-M   'P 1'
#
loop_
_entity.id
_entity.type
_entity.pdbx_description
1 polymer ?
#
loop_
_entity_poly.entity_id
_entity_poly.type
_entity_poly.pdbx_seq_one_letter_code
_entity_poly.pdbx_strand_id
1 'polypeptide(L)'
;MAALIEFTDPTATGAGNGNSPTDAYTAARTWESTEQQDLTDGGGDTMTCTCLASSGTADTTVMLIAGWTTGATNYIQIEAASTDKAVADGWDTAKYRFSVTDGTNIDFREDYVRLDGLQIESIAPTAAGRSILYYTTIAASNDHRVSNCRLRGGSHASNWQHLVDLEDSDVNVTIWNTIFEGLDNTLLGNYGTYGTGALIAYNCTIYGMHRGMRALTASNSTVINCAVFN
;
A
#
# COMPACT_ATOMS: atom_id res chain seq x y z
N MET A 1 23.96 -3.01 8.52
CA MET A 1 23.29 -2.48 7.33
C MET A 1 23.62 -3.31 6.11
N ALA A 2 23.10 -4.53 6.13
CA ALA A 2 22.79 -5.29 4.95
C ALA A 2 21.46 -4.78 4.35
N ALA A 3 21.34 -4.88 3.03
CA ALA A 3 20.06 -4.79 2.35
C ALA A 3 19.58 -6.22 2.11
N LEU A 4 18.51 -6.61 2.80
CA LEU A 4 17.82 -7.88 2.59
C LEU A 4 16.84 -7.68 1.44
N ILE A 5 16.85 -8.59 0.47
CA ILE A 5 16.03 -8.47 -0.74
C ILE A 5 15.36 -9.81 -0.98
N GLU A 6 14.04 -9.79 -0.98
CA GLU A 6 13.18 -10.94 -1.22
C GLU A 6 12.21 -10.64 -2.35
N PHE A 7 11.64 -11.69 -2.94
CA PHE A 7 10.78 -11.60 -4.11
C PHE A 7 9.40 -12.22 -3.86
N THR A 8 8.36 -11.61 -4.42
CA THR A 8 7.00 -12.18 -4.47
C THR A 8 6.50 -12.26 -5.91
N ASP A 9 5.95 -13.40 -6.30
CA ASP A 9 5.29 -13.63 -7.58
C ASP A 9 4.12 -14.62 -7.40
N PRO A 10 2.85 -14.24 -7.65
CA PRO A 10 1.70 -15.12 -7.47
C PRO A 10 1.72 -16.41 -8.29
N THR A 11 2.64 -16.50 -9.25
CA THR A 11 2.84 -17.67 -10.12
C THR A 11 4.23 -18.27 -10.07
N ALA A 12 5.08 -17.90 -9.11
CA ALA A 12 6.34 -18.60 -8.90
C ALA A 12 6.13 -20.10 -8.69
N THR A 13 6.98 -20.89 -9.33
CA THR A 13 6.98 -22.36 -9.24
C THR A 13 8.26 -22.93 -8.65
N GLY A 14 9.19 -22.07 -8.25
CA GLY A 14 10.47 -22.47 -7.63
C GLY A 14 10.31 -22.91 -6.18
N ALA A 15 11.36 -22.73 -5.40
CA ALA A 15 11.41 -23.19 -4.01
C ALA A 15 10.44 -22.46 -3.06
N GLY A 16 9.93 -21.27 -3.44
CA GLY A 16 9.00 -20.49 -2.63
C GLY A 16 9.65 -19.93 -1.36
N ASN A 17 10.91 -19.51 -1.46
CA ASN A 17 11.72 -19.02 -0.35
C ASN A 17 12.18 -17.57 -0.52
N GLY A 18 11.68 -16.85 -1.53
CA GLY A 18 11.92 -15.43 -1.74
C GLY A 18 13.30 -15.05 -2.30
N ASN A 19 14.30 -15.94 -2.27
CA ASN A 19 15.70 -15.57 -2.52
C ASN A 19 16.03 -15.21 -3.98
N SER A 20 15.11 -15.48 -4.91
CA SER A 20 15.25 -15.17 -6.33
C SER A 20 13.87 -14.94 -6.96
N PRO A 21 13.77 -14.26 -8.12
CA PRO A 21 12.50 -14.14 -8.84
C PRO A 21 11.86 -15.49 -9.19
N THR A 22 12.66 -16.53 -9.44
CA THR A 22 12.15 -17.88 -9.74
C THR A 22 11.64 -18.60 -8.48
N ASP A 23 12.31 -18.36 -7.35
CA ASP A 23 11.99 -18.95 -6.05
C ASP A 23 11.12 -18.03 -5.18
N ALA A 24 10.51 -17.01 -5.79
CA ALA A 24 9.72 -15.99 -5.11
C ALA A 24 8.58 -16.61 -4.28
N TYR A 25 8.19 -15.92 -3.22
CA TYR A 25 7.00 -16.27 -2.46
C TYR A 25 5.74 -16.10 -3.33
N THR A 26 4.80 -17.05 -3.26
CA THR A 26 3.57 -17.01 -4.08
C THR A 26 2.51 -16.02 -3.59
N ALA A 27 2.76 -15.32 -2.49
CA ALA A 27 1.96 -14.21 -2.01
C ALA A 27 2.82 -13.30 -1.12
N ALA A 28 2.59 -11.99 -1.17
CA ALA A 28 3.27 -11.05 -0.30
C ALA A 28 2.95 -11.28 1.18
N ARG A 29 1.76 -11.79 1.50
CA ARG A 29 1.42 -12.22 2.86
C ARG A 29 2.36 -13.34 3.35
N THR A 30 2.75 -14.28 2.49
CA THR A 30 3.64 -15.38 2.88
C THR A 30 5.04 -14.87 3.19
N TRP A 31 5.57 -13.99 2.34
CA TRP A 31 6.83 -13.28 2.60
C TRP A 31 6.77 -12.55 3.94
N GLU A 32 5.75 -11.71 4.14
CA GLU A 32 5.60 -10.87 5.33
C GLU A 32 5.70 -11.71 6.60
N SER A 33 4.94 -12.81 6.69
CA SER A 33 4.90 -13.65 7.88
C SER A 33 6.15 -14.53 8.09
N THR A 34 6.94 -14.75 7.04
CA THR A 34 8.12 -15.65 7.09
C THR A 34 9.39 -14.88 7.46
N GLU A 35 9.50 -13.64 7.02
CA GLU A 35 10.72 -12.84 7.11
C GLU A 35 10.80 -11.90 8.32
N GLN A 36 9.76 -11.90 9.18
CA GLN A 36 9.65 -11.03 10.35
C GLN A 36 10.89 -11.13 11.23
N GLN A 37 11.51 -9.99 11.51
CA GLN A 37 12.73 -9.92 12.32
C GLN A 37 12.96 -8.52 12.89
N ASP A 38 13.97 -8.43 13.78
CA ASP A 38 14.48 -7.16 14.25
C ASP A 38 15.47 -6.58 13.23
N LEU A 39 15.05 -5.55 12.49
CA LEU A 39 15.91 -4.86 11.52
C LEU A 39 16.89 -3.89 12.19
N THR A 40 16.77 -3.64 13.49
CA THR A 40 17.63 -2.72 14.24
C THR A 40 18.87 -3.41 14.80
N ASP A 41 18.82 -4.73 14.94
CA ASP A 41 19.94 -5.55 15.39
C ASP A 41 21.13 -5.53 14.40
N GLY A 42 22.32 -5.92 14.87
CA GLY A 42 23.47 -6.22 14.00
C GLY A 42 24.06 -5.05 13.19
N GLY A 43 23.60 -3.81 13.43
CA GLY A 43 24.04 -2.62 12.71
C GLY A 43 23.03 -2.07 11.71
N GLY A 44 21.74 -2.42 11.84
CA GLY A 44 20.61 -1.73 11.20
C GLY A 44 20.42 -2.10 9.73
N ASP A 45 19.57 -3.09 9.47
CA ASP A 45 19.31 -3.61 8.13
C ASP A 45 18.04 -3.01 7.52
N THR A 46 17.88 -3.14 6.21
CA THR A 46 16.63 -2.78 5.52
C THR A 46 16.10 -4.00 4.79
N MET A 47 14.79 -4.19 4.79
CA MET A 47 14.14 -5.27 4.08
C MET A 47 13.41 -4.73 2.84
N THR A 48 13.69 -5.31 1.67
CA THR A 48 12.99 -4.99 0.42
C THR A 48 12.26 -6.22 -0.12
N CYS A 49 10.94 -6.14 -0.24
CA CYS A 49 10.14 -7.09 -0.99
C CYS A 49 9.89 -6.55 -2.40
N THR A 50 10.46 -7.21 -3.40
CA THR A 50 10.22 -6.90 -4.81
C THR A 50 9.09 -7.76 -5.35
N CYS A 51 7.98 -7.13 -5.72
CA CYS A 51 6.80 -7.78 -6.26
C CYS A 51 6.82 -7.81 -7.79
N LEU A 52 6.66 -8.99 -8.38
CA LEU A 52 6.70 -9.22 -9.83
C LEU A 52 5.54 -10.11 -10.28
N ALA A 53 5.13 -10.00 -11.54
CA ALA A 53 4.16 -10.89 -12.14
C ALA A 53 4.71 -11.58 -13.39
N SER A 54 5.03 -12.86 -13.28
CA SER A 54 5.43 -13.68 -14.44
C SER A 54 4.28 -13.97 -15.40
N SER A 55 3.02 -13.80 -14.98
CA SER A 55 1.83 -14.20 -15.75
C SER A 55 0.62 -13.24 -15.68
N GLY A 56 0.72 -12.13 -14.94
CA GLY A 56 -0.41 -11.24 -14.67
C GLY A 56 -1.43 -11.77 -13.65
N THR A 57 -1.12 -12.86 -12.95
CA THR A 57 -1.96 -13.32 -11.83
C THR A 57 -1.89 -12.31 -10.69
N ALA A 58 -3.04 -11.96 -10.13
CA ALA A 58 -3.14 -11.06 -9.00
C ALA A 58 -2.67 -11.72 -7.69
N ASP A 59 -2.09 -10.94 -6.80
CA ASP A 59 -2.07 -11.27 -5.37
C ASP A 59 -3.44 -10.93 -4.78
N THR A 60 -4.20 -11.95 -4.41
CA THR A 60 -5.57 -11.79 -3.90
C THR A 60 -5.65 -11.89 -2.38
N THR A 61 -4.50 -11.91 -1.70
CA THR A 61 -4.45 -12.07 -0.25
C THR A 61 -4.31 -10.73 0.45
N VAL A 62 -5.02 -10.58 1.57
CA VAL A 62 -4.82 -9.44 2.48
C VAL A 62 -3.44 -9.57 3.11
N MET A 63 -2.65 -8.50 3.02
CA MET A 63 -1.36 -8.40 3.68
C MET A 63 -1.51 -7.60 4.98
N LEU A 64 -1.12 -8.21 6.10
CA LEU A 64 -0.96 -7.55 7.39
C LEU A 64 0.54 -7.37 7.58
N ILE A 65 1.02 -6.14 7.75
CA ILE A 65 2.43 -5.88 8.07
C ILE A 65 2.50 -5.71 9.58
N ALA A 66 3.04 -6.71 10.28
CA ALA A 66 3.08 -6.76 11.74
C ALA A 66 4.32 -7.52 12.27
N GLY A 67 4.78 -7.24 13.49
CA GLY A 67 5.75 -8.08 14.20
C GLY A 67 7.23 -7.87 13.80
N TRP A 68 7.57 -6.70 13.27
CA TRP A 68 8.93 -6.32 12.90
C TRP A 68 9.49 -5.33 13.94
N THR A 69 10.80 -5.30 14.17
CA THR A 69 11.42 -4.14 14.83
C THR A 69 12.04 -3.25 13.75
N THR A 70 11.52 -2.05 13.58
CA THR A 70 11.97 -1.10 12.54
C THR A 70 12.44 0.23 13.14
N GLY A 71 13.01 1.09 12.30
CA GLY A 71 13.45 2.43 12.68
C GLY A 71 13.65 3.33 11.46
N ALA A 72 13.95 4.60 11.70
CA ALA A 72 14.09 5.62 10.63
C ALA A 72 15.13 5.25 9.55
N THR A 73 16.18 4.51 9.91
CA THR A 73 17.22 4.02 9.00
C THR A 73 17.07 2.54 8.63
N ASN A 74 16.17 1.80 9.30
CA ASN A 74 16.05 0.35 9.23
C ASN A 74 14.58 -0.01 8.97
N TYR A 75 14.18 -0.04 7.71
CA TYR A 75 12.78 0.03 7.31
C TYR A 75 12.41 -1.12 6.38
N ILE A 76 11.10 -1.28 6.19
CA ILE A 76 10.52 -2.21 5.22
C ILE A 76 10.16 -1.42 3.96
N GLN A 77 10.59 -1.91 2.81
CA GLN A 77 10.20 -1.41 1.50
C GLN A 77 9.52 -2.53 0.71
N ILE A 78 8.34 -2.23 0.18
CA ILE A 78 7.59 -3.14 -0.70
C ILE A 78 7.45 -2.41 -2.02
N GLU A 79 8.02 -2.98 -3.07
CA GLU A 79 8.09 -2.31 -4.36
C GLU A 79 7.69 -3.21 -5.51
N ALA A 80 7.04 -2.65 -6.52
CA ALA A 80 6.91 -3.34 -7.79
C ALA A 80 8.29 -3.44 -8.45
N ALA A 81 8.56 -4.55 -9.13
CA ALA A 81 9.70 -4.71 -10.02
C ALA A 81 9.70 -3.60 -11.09
N SER A 82 10.87 -3.30 -11.65
CA SER A 82 11.02 -2.22 -12.65
C SER A 82 10.08 -2.35 -13.86
N THR A 83 9.78 -3.58 -14.30
CA THR A 83 8.83 -3.88 -15.39
C THR A 83 7.37 -3.73 -14.99
N ASP A 84 7.09 -3.68 -13.69
CA ASP A 84 5.75 -3.80 -13.11
C ASP A 84 5.28 -2.48 -12.46
N LYS A 85 6.06 -1.40 -12.61
CA LYS A 85 5.72 -0.08 -12.05
C LYS A 85 4.38 0.44 -12.59
N ALA A 86 3.52 0.88 -11.68
CA ALA A 86 2.13 1.26 -11.93
C ALA A 86 1.94 2.57 -12.70
N VAL A 87 2.73 3.60 -12.38
CA VAL A 87 2.51 4.98 -12.88
C VAL A 87 3.18 5.23 -14.23
N ALA A 88 3.98 4.29 -14.74
CA ALA A 88 4.64 4.41 -16.05
C ALA A 88 3.67 4.26 -17.24
N ASP A 89 2.81 3.22 -17.23
CA ASP A 89 2.05 2.80 -18.43
C ASP A 89 0.53 2.71 -18.20
N GLY A 90 0.05 3.17 -17.05
CA GLY A 90 -1.34 2.98 -16.64
C GLY A 90 -1.61 1.59 -16.04
N TRP A 91 -2.89 1.32 -15.75
CA TRP A 91 -3.27 0.06 -15.11
C TRP A 91 -3.16 -1.10 -16.09
N ASP A 92 -2.39 -2.12 -15.70
CA ASP A 92 -2.12 -3.29 -16.53
C ASP A 92 -2.28 -4.58 -15.71
N THR A 93 -3.19 -5.45 -16.15
CA THR A 93 -3.42 -6.75 -15.50
C THR A 93 -2.29 -7.76 -15.77
N ALA A 94 -1.35 -7.47 -16.68
CA ALA A 94 -0.15 -8.27 -16.87
C ALA A 94 0.92 -7.99 -15.81
N LYS A 95 0.87 -6.83 -15.12
CA LYS A 95 1.81 -6.43 -14.06
C LYS A 95 1.36 -6.93 -12.69
N TYR A 96 2.29 -6.98 -11.73
CA TYR A 96 1.95 -7.27 -10.34
C TYR A 96 0.88 -6.31 -9.82
N ARG A 97 -0.11 -6.88 -9.13
CA ARG A 97 -1.15 -6.12 -8.44
C ARG A 97 -1.64 -6.86 -7.21
N PHE A 98 -1.95 -6.09 -6.17
CA PHE A 98 -2.86 -6.51 -5.14
C PHE A 98 -4.30 -6.29 -5.63
N SER A 99 -5.12 -7.32 -5.55
CA SER A 99 -6.50 -7.30 -6.04
C SER A 99 -7.37 -8.15 -5.11
N VAL A 100 -7.69 -7.58 -3.96
CA VAL A 100 -8.47 -8.25 -2.90
C VAL A 100 -9.97 -8.00 -3.09
N THR A 101 -10.75 -9.08 -3.11
CA THR A 101 -12.22 -9.01 -3.12
C THR A 101 -12.76 -8.73 -1.73
N ASP A 102 -13.60 -7.70 -1.59
CA ASP A 102 -14.28 -7.31 -0.35
C ASP A 102 -13.39 -7.32 0.91
N GLY A 103 -12.20 -6.72 0.79
CA GLY A 103 -11.23 -6.68 1.86
C GLY A 103 -10.38 -5.42 1.83
N THR A 104 -9.73 -5.19 2.97
CA THR A 104 -8.61 -4.27 3.05
C THR A 104 -7.39 -4.90 2.40
N ASN A 105 -6.67 -4.21 1.52
CA ASN A 105 -5.56 -4.84 0.81
C ASN A 105 -4.32 -4.96 1.71
N ILE A 106 -3.90 -3.83 2.30
CA ILE A 106 -2.73 -3.77 3.17
C ILE A 106 -3.13 -3.10 4.50
N ASP A 107 -2.99 -3.85 5.59
CA ASP A 107 -3.13 -3.38 6.98
C ASP A 107 -1.74 -3.15 7.58
N PHE A 108 -1.43 -1.90 7.92
CA PHE A 108 -0.17 -1.47 8.52
C PHE A 108 -0.31 -1.40 10.03
N ARG A 109 0.49 -2.19 10.72
CA ARG A 109 0.67 -2.15 12.18
C ARG A 109 2.12 -1.98 12.62
N GLU A 110 3.04 -1.89 11.67
CA GLU A 110 4.43 -1.57 11.93
C GLU A 110 4.80 -0.17 11.49
N ASP A 111 5.72 0.44 12.23
CA ASP A 111 6.31 1.71 11.90
C ASP A 111 7.31 1.58 10.73
N TYR A 112 7.63 2.69 10.07
CA TYR A 112 8.69 2.78 9.05
C TYR A 112 8.50 1.84 7.85
N VAL A 113 7.33 1.90 7.21
CA VAL A 113 7.01 1.09 6.03
C VAL A 113 6.85 1.96 4.77
N ARG A 114 7.41 1.48 3.65
CA ARG A 114 7.43 2.19 2.37
C ARG A 114 6.83 1.33 1.26
N LEU A 115 5.94 1.91 0.46
CA LEU A 115 5.41 1.33 -0.77
C LEU A 115 5.93 2.10 -1.98
N ASP A 116 6.39 1.41 -3.02
CA ASP A 116 6.80 2.04 -4.27
C ASP A 116 6.33 1.32 -5.54
N GLY A 117 5.63 2.03 -6.41
CA GLY A 117 5.38 1.57 -7.77
C GLY A 117 4.24 0.55 -7.92
N LEU A 118 3.49 0.24 -6.86
CA LEU A 118 2.50 -0.85 -6.84
C LEU A 118 1.15 -0.46 -7.45
N GLN A 119 0.48 -1.43 -8.05
CA GLN A 119 -0.96 -1.38 -8.40
C GLN A 119 -1.76 -2.08 -7.30
N ILE A 120 -2.76 -1.41 -6.74
CA ILE A 120 -3.54 -1.96 -5.62
C ILE A 120 -5.01 -1.63 -5.85
N GLU A 121 -5.87 -2.64 -5.92
CA GLU A 121 -7.32 -2.49 -6.04
C GLU A 121 -8.10 -3.33 -5.03
N SER A 122 -9.28 -2.83 -4.66
CA SER A 122 -10.29 -3.63 -3.98
C SER A 122 -11.41 -3.92 -4.98
N ILE A 123 -11.87 -5.16 -5.03
CA ILE A 123 -12.92 -5.58 -5.96
C ILE A 123 -14.21 -5.83 -5.19
N ALA A 124 -15.31 -5.28 -5.70
CA ALA A 124 -16.68 -5.54 -5.23
C ALA A 124 -16.83 -5.50 -3.69
N PRO A 125 -16.44 -4.41 -3.00
CA PRO A 125 -16.58 -4.32 -1.55
C PRO A 125 -18.06 -4.37 -1.15
N THR A 126 -18.43 -5.36 -0.34
CA THR A 126 -19.81 -5.60 0.11
C THR A 126 -20.05 -5.17 1.56
N ALA A 127 -18.99 -4.84 2.30
CA ALA A 127 -19.05 -4.27 3.63
C ALA A 127 -18.54 -2.81 3.68
N ALA A 128 -18.96 -2.08 4.71
CA ALA A 128 -18.40 -0.77 5.03
C ALA A 128 -16.98 -0.89 5.62
N GLY A 129 -16.17 0.14 5.44
CA GLY A 129 -14.83 0.23 6.05
C GLY A 129 -13.78 -0.61 5.34
N ARG A 130 -13.95 -0.84 4.02
CA ARG A 130 -12.88 -1.43 3.21
C ARG A 130 -11.91 -0.34 2.79
N SER A 131 -10.62 -0.57 3.01
CA SER A 131 -9.58 0.40 2.71
C SER A 131 -8.51 -0.22 1.82
N ILE A 132 -7.94 0.53 0.88
CA ILE A 132 -6.81 -0.01 0.11
C ILE A 132 -5.58 -0.10 1.02
N LEU A 133 -5.22 1.01 1.65
CA LEU A 133 -4.19 1.11 2.68
C LEU A 133 -4.85 1.50 4.00
N TYR A 134 -4.58 0.75 5.06
CA TYR A 134 -5.21 0.94 6.37
C TYR A 134 -4.17 0.99 7.47
N TYR A 135 -4.14 2.07 8.25
CA TYR A 135 -3.17 2.31 9.31
C TYR A 135 -3.91 2.36 10.65
N THR A 136 -3.66 1.39 11.53
CA THR A 136 -4.52 1.16 12.71
C THR A 136 -3.82 1.15 14.05
N THR A 137 -2.60 0.65 14.11
CA THR A 137 -1.84 0.52 15.37
C THR A 137 -0.42 0.94 15.08
N ILE A 138 -0.18 2.25 15.10
CA ILE A 138 1.10 2.85 14.71
C ILE A 138 1.66 3.61 15.91
N ALA A 139 2.96 3.48 16.19
CA ALA A 139 3.55 4.19 17.31
C ALA A 139 3.79 5.67 16.95
N ALA A 140 3.83 6.55 17.95
CA ALA A 140 4.08 8.00 17.77
C ALA A 140 5.35 8.35 16.98
N SER A 141 6.36 7.47 16.98
CA SER A 141 7.59 7.65 16.18
C SER A 141 7.57 6.71 14.97
N ASN A 142 7.01 7.19 13.87
CA ASN A 142 6.89 6.44 12.62
C ASN A 142 7.21 7.33 11.40
N ASP A 143 7.36 6.70 10.23
CA ASP A 143 7.48 7.36 8.92
C ASP A 143 6.98 6.41 7.82
N HIS A 144 5.80 6.68 7.28
CA HIS A 144 5.24 5.89 6.19
C HIS A 144 5.33 6.62 4.87
N ARG A 145 5.64 5.87 3.82
CA ARG A 145 5.81 6.43 2.48
C ARG A 145 5.06 5.62 1.44
N VAL A 146 4.35 6.31 0.55
CA VAL A 146 3.67 5.69 -0.58
C VAL A 146 4.03 6.49 -1.83
N SER A 147 4.73 5.87 -2.77
CA SER A 147 5.25 6.57 -3.93
C SER A 147 5.00 5.85 -5.23
N ASN A 148 4.72 6.61 -6.29
CA ASN A 148 4.59 6.06 -7.65
C ASN A 148 3.55 4.92 -7.75
N CYS A 149 2.60 4.86 -6.82
CA CYS A 149 1.58 3.82 -6.74
C CYS A 149 0.32 4.21 -7.50
N ARG A 150 -0.53 3.21 -7.76
CA ARG A 150 -1.88 3.42 -8.27
C ARG A 150 -2.87 2.69 -7.38
N LEU A 151 -3.69 3.47 -6.66
CA LEU A 151 -4.69 2.99 -5.72
C LEU A 151 -6.08 3.11 -6.36
N ARG A 152 -6.78 1.98 -6.47
CA ARG A 152 -8.07 1.89 -7.14
C ARG A 152 -9.16 1.33 -6.23
N GLY A 153 -10.23 2.09 -6.07
CA GLY A 153 -11.44 1.66 -5.41
C GLY A 153 -12.25 0.66 -6.23
N GLY A 154 -13.13 -0.07 -5.56
CA GLY A 154 -13.98 -1.09 -6.17
C GLY A 154 -15.35 -0.60 -6.59
N SER A 155 -15.63 0.72 -6.44
CA SER A 155 -16.91 1.40 -6.67
C SER A 155 -18.13 0.69 -6.06
N HIS A 156 -18.66 1.22 -4.96
CA HIS A 156 -19.90 0.70 -4.36
C HIS A 156 -20.89 1.82 -4.00
N ALA A 157 -22.16 1.59 -4.32
CA ALA A 157 -23.22 2.57 -4.16
C ALA A 157 -23.80 2.65 -2.74
N SER A 158 -23.49 1.71 -1.84
CA SER A 158 -24.02 1.72 -0.46
C SER A 158 -23.01 1.59 0.68
N ASN A 159 -21.71 1.40 0.41
CA ASN A 159 -20.70 1.15 1.44
C ASN A 159 -19.58 2.17 1.37
N TRP A 160 -19.08 2.59 2.53
CA TRP A 160 -17.94 3.51 2.62
C TRP A 160 -16.64 2.78 2.30
N GLN A 161 -15.85 3.37 1.40
CA GLN A 161 -14.54 2.86 1.01
C GLN A 161 -13.50 3.98 1.02
N HIS A 162 -12.31 3.66 1.51
CA HIS A 162 -11.16 4.57 1.52
C HIS A 162 -10.04 4.02 0.64
N LEU A 163 -9.32 4.87 -0.09
CA LEU A 163 -8.04 4.42 -0.67
C LEU A 163 -6.94 4.42 0.38
N VAL A 164 -6.89 5.44 1.23
CA VAL A 164 -5.96 5.51 2.37
C VAL A 164 -6.73 5.89 3.62
N ASP A 165 -6.64 5.06 4.65
CA ASP A 165 -7.33 5.27 5.92
C ASP A 165 -6.33 5.33 7.07
N LEU A 166 -6.27 6.49 7.72
CA LEU A 166 -5.37 6.86 8.82
C LEU A 166 -6.15 6.85 10.14
N GLU A 167 -6.53 5.65 10.60
CA GLU A 167 -7.37 5.51 11.80
C GLU A 167 -6.62 5.90 13.07
N ASP A 168 -5.32 5.60 13.13
CA ASP A 168 -4.44 6.03 14.21
C ASP A 168 -4.10 7.53 14.10
N SER A 169 -4.10 8.27 15.21
CA SER A 169 -3.71 9.68 15.23
C SER A 169 -2.20 9.88 15.21
N ASP A 170 -1.44 8.84 15.58
CA ASP A 170 0.02 8.89 15.65
C ASP A 170 0.68 8.73 14.26
N VAL A 171 -0.03 8.19 13.27
CA VAL A 171 0.53 7.88 11.94
C VAL A 171 0.94 9.15 11.17
N ASN A 172 2.11 9.10 10.56
CA ASN A 172 2.67 10.11 9.67
C ASN A 172 2.90 9.49 8.27
N VAL A 173 2.06 9.86 7.30
CA VAL A 173 2.15 9.32 5.94
C VAL A 173 2.52 10.39 4.92
N THR A 174 3.55 10.12 4.13
CA THR A 174 3.90 10.92 2.95
C THR A 174 3.56 10.16 1.68
N ILE A 175 2.76 10.77 0.80
CA ILE A 175 2.31 10.17 -0.46
C ILE A 175 2.72 11.06 -1.63
N TRP A 176 3.36 10.50 -2.65
CA TRP A 176 3.71 11.28 -3.83
C TRP A 176 3.70 10.52 -5.15
N ASN A 177 3.58 11.26 -6.25
CA ASN A 177 3.51 10.72 -7.62
C ASN A 177 2.51 9.57 -7.74
N THR A 178 1.46 9.59 -6.92
CA THR A 178 0.53 8.47 -6.76
C THR A 178 -0.81 8.83 -7.39
N ILE A 179 -1.42 7.84 -8.04
CA ILE A 179 -2.73 7.96 -8.67
C ILE A 179 -3.79 7.39 -7.73
N PHE A 180 -4.82 8.17 -7.43
CA PHE A 180 -5.99 7.80 -6.66
C PHE A 180 -7.20 7.76 -7.60
N GLU A 181 -7.90 6.62 -7.68
CA GLU A 181 -9.05 6.47 -8.57
C GLU A 181 -10.12 5.46 -8.08
N GLY A 182 -11.25 5.40 -8.79
CA GLY A 182 -12.14 4.23 -8.78
C GLY A 182 -13.10 4.13 -7.61
N LEU A 183 -13.30 5.21 -6.84
CA LEU A 183 -14.32 5.25 -5.81
C LEU A 183 -15.64 5.73 -6.41
N ASP A 184 -16.75 5.10 -6.03
CA ASP A 184 -18.08 5.55 -6.47
C ASP A 184 -18.28 7.01 -6.03
N ASN A 185 -18.68 7.86 -6.98
CA ASN A 185 -18.79 9.29 -6.80
C ASN A 185 -20.10 9.75 -6.14
N THR A 186 -20.96 8.81 -5.73
CA THR A 186 -22.29 9.12 -5.18
C THR A 186 -22.35 9.12 -3.65
N LEU A 187 -21.38 8.50 -2.97
CA LEU A 187 -21.43 8.31 -1.51
C LEU A 187 -20.53 9.24 -0.70
N LEU A 188 -21.12 9.90 0.31
CA LEU A 188 -20.42 10.78 1.26
C LEU A 188 -19.26 10.11 2.01
N GLY A 189 -19.26 8.79 2.16
CA GLY A 189 -18.22 8.05 2.87
C GLY A 189 -17.07 7.54 2.01
N ASN A 190 -17.03 7.88 0.72
CA ASN A 190 -15.93 7.49 -0.16
C ASN A 190 -14.86 8.57 -0.22
N TYR A 191 -13.63 8.24 0.19
CA TYR A 191 -12.51 9.18 0.22
C TYR A 191 -11.24 8.59 -0.38
N GLY A 192 -10.53 9.38 -1.18
CA GLY A 192 -9.14 9.09 -1.51
C GLY A 192 -8.27 8.98 -0.25
N THR A 193 -8.45 9.87 0.72
CA THR A 193 -7.84 9.74 2.05
C THR A 193 -8.82 10.12 3.17
N TYR A 194 -8.81 9.38 4.28
CA TYR A 194 -9.64 9.61 5.48
C TYR A 194 -8.82 9.35 6.74
N GLY A 195 -8.98 10.14 7.80
CA GLY A 195 -8.40 9.80 9.11
C GLY A 195 -7.93 10.97 9.95
N THR A 196 -7.30 10.66 11.09
CA THR A 196 -6.83 11.64 12.08
C THR A 196 -5.31 11.82 12.10
N GLY A 197 -4.55 10.91 11.47
CA GLY A 197 -3.10 11.02 11.29
C GLY A 197 -2.64 12.17 10.40
N ALA A 198 -1.34 12.45 10.44
CA ALA A 198 -0.71 13.45 9.57
C ALA A 198 -0.51 12.91 8.15
N LEU A 199 -0.84 13.74 7.15
CA LEU A 199 -0.73 13.39 5.73
C LEU A 199 0.01 14.49 4.98
N ILE A 200 1.04 14.12 4.24
CA ILE A 200 1.64 14.99 3.23
C ILE A 200 1.42 14.33 1.88
N ALA A 201 0.64 14.96 1.01
CA ALA A 201 0.41 14.48 -0.35
C ALA A 201 0.97 15.47 -1.37
N TYR A 202 1.80 15.03 -2.31
CA TYR A 202 2.28 15.90 -3.38
C TYR A 202 2.47 15.24 -4.74
N ASN A 203 2.28 16.02 -5.81
CA ASN A 203 2.34 15.53 -7.20
C ASN A 203 1.41 14.32 -7.44
N CYS A 204 0.29 14.24 -6.73
CA CYS A 204 -0.68 13.17 -6.89
C CYS A 204 -1.73 13.53 -7.93
N THR A 205 -2.28 12.50 -8.58
CA THR A 205 -3.44 12.63 -9.47
C THR A 205 -4.64 11.97 -8.83
N ILE A 206 -5.75 12.70 -8.70
CA ILE A 206 -6.95 12.28 -7.97
C ILE A 206 -8.13 12.42 -8.92
N TYR A 207 -8.81 11.32 -9.27
CA TYR A 207 -9.98 11.40 -10.16
C TYR A 207 -11.00 10.29 -9.92
N GLY A 208 -12.23 10.49 -10.37
CA GLY A 208 -13.27 9.46 -10.29
C GLY A 208 -13.54 9.03 -8.86
N MET A 209 -13.80 9.98 -7.97
CA MET A 209 -14.15 9.74 -6.57
C MET A 209 -15.09 10.81 -6.01
N HIS A 210 -15.92 10.43 -5.03
CA HIS A 210 -16.86 11.37 -4.39
C HIS A 210 -16.13 12.48 -3.62
N ARG A 211 -15.10 12.10 -2.85
CA ARG A 211 -14.23 13.03 -2.14
C ARG A 211 -12.78 12.63 -2.36
N GLY A 212 -11.94 13.63 -2.64
CA GLY A 212 -10.50 13.48 -2.74
C GLY A 212 -9.86 13.19 -1.39
N MET A 213 -9.16 14.17 -0.83
CA MET A 213 -8.48 14.04 0.46
C MET A 213 -9.30 14.71 1.56
N ARG A 214 -9.60 13.99 2.66
CA ARG A 214 -10.28 14.53 3.84
C ARG A 214 -9.45 14.35 5.10
N ALA A 215 -9.11 15.48 5.70
CA ALA A 215 -8.59 15.63 7.05
C ALA A 215 -9.73 15.63 8.08
N LEU A 216 -9.61 14.88 9.18
CA LEU A 216 -10.47 15.02 10.36
C LEU A 216 -9.86 15.99 11.39
N THR A 217 -10.63 16.37 12.41
CA THR A 217 -10.43 17.53 13.31
C THR A 217 -9.11 17.56 14.11
N ALA A 218 -8.23 16.57 13.98
CA ALA A 218 -6.91 16.52 14.63
C ALA A 218 -5.74 16.29 13.64
N SER A 219 -6.02 16.16 12.34
CA SER A 219 -5.00 15.83 11.34
C SER A 219 -4.29 17.07 10.79
N ASN A 220 -2.96 17.01 10.76
CA ASN A 220 -2.12 17.95 10.02
C ASN A 220 -1.94 17.44 8.59
N SER A 221 -2.86 17.81 7.69
CA SER A 221 -2.76 17.45 6.27
C SER A 221 -2.23 18.57 5.40
N THR A 222 -1.25 18.26 4.56
CA THR A 222 -0.66 19.17 3.57
C THR A 222 -0.81 18.56 2.19
N VAL A 223 -1.39 19.30 1.24
CA VAL A 223 -1.60 18.84 -0.15
C VAL A 223 -0.96 19.86 -1.10
N ILE A 224 0.01 19.41 -1.91
CA ILE A 224 0.85 20.31 -2.74
C ILE A 224 0.94 19.77 -4.17
N ASN A 225 0.71 20.61 -5.18
CA ASN A 225 0.87 20.24 -6.60
C ASN A 225 0.09 18.98 -7.02
N CYS A 226 -1.05 18.71 -6.39
CA CYS A 226 -1.94 17.62 -6.78
C CYS A 226 -2.92 18.09 -7.86
N ALA A 227 -3.18 17.23 -8.84
CA ALA A 227 -4.21 17.44 -9.85
C ALA A 227 -5.49 16.69 -9.46
N VAL A 228 -6.63 17.39 -9.49
CA VAL A 228 -7.93 16.82 -9.14
C VAL A 228 -8.87 16.95 -10.32
N PHE A 229 -9.48 15.84 -10.71
CA PHE A 229 -10.46 15.75 -11.79
C PHE A 229 -11.76 15.14 -11.26
N ASN A 230 -12.89 15.52 -11.86
CA ASN A 230 -14.21 14.94 -11.58
C ASN A 230 -14.55 13.94 -12.68
#